data_AF-A0A4R8DAL6-F1
#
_entry.id   AF-A0A4R8DAL6-F1
#
_cell.length_a   1.000
_cell.length_b   1.000
_cell.length_c   1.000
_cell.angle_alpha   90.00
_cell.angle_beta   90.00
_cell.angle_gamma   90.00
#
_symmetry.space_group_name_H-M   'P 1'
#
loop_
_entity.id
_entity.type
_entity.pdbx_description
1 polymer ?
#
loop_
_entity_poly.entity_id
_entity_poly.type
_entity_poly.pdbx_seq_one_letter_code
_entity_poly.pdbx_strand_id
1 'polypeptide(L)'
;MSNTDLEDDLRGTFERAAASVPQAVDLTERATTGARRAQRRTWVVSGTAAVAVAAIAVAGFGLAGSRNQPTQPPVATGQAPASASATSQVVSAQTVAGTWRPVQMVGAKTLQAARPDDPVLVFKADGTWTGSDGCNGLQGTYSIGQRGAFSATSGPQHLVGCENVPHTGVLHAAKRIAVSADRLQFFGADGRQLASYARAG
;
A
#
# COMPACT_ATOMS: atom_id res chain seq x y z
N MET A 1 -46.40 -27.56 -7.05
CA MET A 1 -45.61 -26.66 -7.92
C MET A 1 -44.57 -27.50 -8.62
N SER A 2 -44.61 -27.50 -9.94
CA SER A 2 -43.64 -28.21 -10.77
C SER A 2 -42.35 -27.38 -10.87
N ASN A 3 -41.24 -28.00 -11.25
CA ASN A 3 -39.95 -27.31 -11.39
C ASN A 3 -40.04 -26.18 -12.43
N THR A 4 -40.82 -26.41 -13.49
CA THR A 4 -41.10 -25.45 -14.56
C THR A 4 -41.81 -24.18 -14.06
N ASP A 5 -42.72 -24.30 -13.10
CA ASP A 5 -43.42 -23.15 -12.51
C ASP A 5 -42.45 -22.22 -11.73
N LEU A 6 -41.42 -22.81 -11.11
CA LEU A 6 -40.42 -22.06 -10.35
C LEU A 6 -39.45 -21.32 -11.28
N GLU A 7 -39.05 -21.95 -12.40
CA GLU A 7 -38.18 -21.33 -13.39
C GLU A 7 -38.85 -20.14 -14.09
N ASP A 8 -40.15 -20.25 -14.39
CA ASP A 8 -40.92 -19.16 -14.99
C ASP A 8 -41.13 -17.99 -14.02
N ASP A 9 -41.37 -18.27 -12.74
CA ASP A 9 -41.48 -17.22 -11.71
C ASP A 9 -40.15 -16.49 -11.48
N LEU A 10 -39.04 -17.22 -11.45
CA LEU A 10 -37.70 -16.64 -11.35
C LEU A 10 -37.39 -15.76 -12.57
N ARG A 11 -37.69 -16.25 -13.79
CA ARG A 11 -37.48 -15.49 -15.03
C ARG A 11 -38.31 -14.21 -15.04
N GLY A 12 -39.58 -14.29 -14.66
CA GLY A 12 -40.46 -13.12 -14.55
C GLY A 12 -39.98 -12.11 -13.51
N THR A 13 -39.40 -12.58 -12.41
CA THR A 13 -38.80 -11.73 -11.37
C THR A 13 -37.55 -11.02 -11.89
N PHE A 14 -36.67 -11.72 -12.61
CA PHE A 14 -35.47 -11.12 -13.20
C PHE A 14 -35.80 -10.10 -14.28
N GLU A 15 -36.76 -10.35 -15.16
CA GLU A 15 -37.17 -9.39 -16.18
C GLU A 15 -37.77 -8.12 -15.56
N ARG A 16 -38.61 -8.27 -14.52
CA ARG A 16 -39.18 -7.13 -13.80
C ARG A 16 -38.10 -6.32 -13.07
N ALA A 17 -37.11 -6.99 -12.48
CA ALA A 17 -35.96 -6.33 -11.86
C ALA A 17 -35.11 -5.58 -12.90
N ALA A 18 -34.81 -6.19 -14.05
CA ALA A 18 -34.05 -5.56 -15.13
C ALA A 18 -34.76 -4.31 -15.71
N ALA A 19 -36.09 -4.35 -15.85
CA ALA A 19 -36.88 -3.21 -16.30
C ALA A 19 -36.87 -2.02 -15.32
N SER A 20 -36.61 -2.27 -14.04
CA SER A 20 -36.55 -1.23 -13.00
C SER A 20 -35.17 -0.56 -12.88
N VAL A 21 -34.14 -1.08 -13.56
CA VAL A 21 -32.80 -0.49 -13.57
C VAL A 21 -32.72 0.58 -14.67
N PRO A 22 -32.55 1.87 -14.33
CA PRO A 22 -32.33 2.90 -15.35
C PRO A 22 -31.03 2.60 -16.10
N GLN A 23 -31.12 2.56 -17.44
CA GLN A 23 -29.95 2.43 -18.31
C GLN A 23 -29.01 3.61 -18.03
N ALA A 24 -27.84 3.35 -17.45
CA ALA A 24 -26.88 4.38 -17.10
C ALA A 24 -26.12 4.83 -18.36
N VAL A 25 -26.80 5.59 -19.22
CA VAL A 25 -26.26 6.10 -20.48
C VAL A 25 -25.10 7.10 -20.31
N ASP A 26 -24.86 7.59 -19.08
CA ASP A 26 -23.92 8.69 -18.81
C ASP A 26 -22.79 8.33 -17.83
N LEU A 27 -22.39 7.06 -17.71
CA LEU A 27 -21.29 6.67 -16.81
C LEU A 27 -19.96 7.34 -17.20
N THR A 28 -19.69 7.46 -18.51
CA THR A 28 -18.49 8.12 -19.05
C THR A 28 -18.50 9.63 -18.80
N GLU A 29 -19.66 10.27 -18.86
CA GLU A 29 -19.82 11.71 -18.61
C GLU A 29 -19.71 12.05 -17.12
N ARG A 30 -20.22 11.19 -16.23
CA ARG A 30 -20.01 11.30 -14.77
C ARG A 30 -18.53 11.12 -14.39
N ALA A 31 -17.81 10.19 -15.03
CA ALA A 31 -16.40 9.95 -14.74
C ALA A 31 -15.51 11.15 -15.15
N THR A 32 -15.78 11.75 -16.30
CA THR A 32 -14.99 12.87 -16.84
C THR A 32 -15.25 14.19 -16.10
N THR A 33 -16.48 14.41 -15.62
CA THR A 33 -16.83 15.61 -14.84
C THR A 33 -16.17 15.60 -13.45
N GLY A 34 -16.06 14.43 -12.81
CA GLY A 34 -15.35 14.27 -11.53
C GLY A 34 -13.85 14.61 -11.63
N ALA A 35 -13.20 14.15 -12.71
CA ALA A 35 -11.77 14.39 -12.93
C ALA A 35 -11.44 15.89 -13.14
N ARG A 36 -12.27 16.62 -13.90
CA ARG A 36 -12.05 18.05 -14.17
C ARG A 36 -12.22 18.94 -12.93
N ARG A 37 -13.06 18.55 -11.97
CA ARG A 37 -13.28 19.31 -10.73
C ARG A 37 -12.10 19.19 -9.75
N ALA A 38 -11.41 18.05 -9.74
CA ALA A 38 -10.20 17.85 -8.95
C ALA A 38 -9.01 18.67 -9.49
N GLN A 39 -8.89 18.77 -10.81
CA GLN A 39 -7.78 19.46 -11.47
C GLN A 39 -7.83 21.00 -11.33
N ARG A 40 -9.02 21.59 -11.14
CA ARG A 40 -9.18 23.05 -10.93
C ARG A 40 -8.79 23.53 -9.53
N ARG A 41 -8.61 22.63 -8.55
CA ARG A 41 -8.24 23.00 -7.18
C ARG A 41 -6.73 23.12 -6.93
N THR A 42 -5.88 22.68 -7.86
CA THR A 42 -4.42 22.66 -7.68
C THR A 42 -3.66 23.87 -8.23
N TRP A 43 -4.33 24.83 -8.89
CA TRP A 43 -3.66 25.96 -9.57
C TRP A 43 -3.66 27.29 -8.80
N VAL A 44 -4.20 27.36 -7.57
CA VAL A 44 -4.35 28.66 -6.86
C VAL A 44 -3.33 28.88 -5.73
N VAL A 45 -2.44 27.92 -5.41
CA VAL A 45 -1.46 28.13 -4.33
C VAL A 45 -0.03 27.90 -4.82
N SER A 46 0.67 29.02 -5.04
CA SER A 46 2.13 29.25 -4.95
C SER A 46 2.73 29.88 -6.21
N GLY A 47 2.51 31.20 -6.36
CA GLY A 47 3.37 32.09 -7.13
C GLY A 47 4.31 32.89 -6.21
N THR A 48 5.44 33.31 -6.77
CA THR A 48 6.55 34.14 -6.21
C THR A 48 7.62 33.34 -5.44
N ALA A 49 8.92 33.42 -5.74
CA ALA A 49 9.70 34.53 -6.33
C ALA A 49 10.87 34.04 -7.22
N ALA A 50 11.13 34.80 -8.29
CA ALA A 50 12.39 34.80 -9.03
C ALA A 50 12.87 36.25 -9.12
N VAL A 51 14.12 36.54 -8.75
CA VAL A 51 14.88 37.69 -9.25
C VAL A 51 16.36 37.28 -9.39
N ALA A 52 16.89 37.52 -10.59
CA ALA A 52 18.22 37.20 -11.10
C ALA A 52 19.28 38.24 -10.70
N VAL A 53 20.57 37.91 -10.83
CA VAL A 53 21.58 38.77 -11.51
C VAL A 53 22.69 37.90 -12.11
N ALA A 54 22.90 38.03 -13.42
CA ALA A 54 24.12 37.64 -14.11
C ALA A 54 24.97 38.90 -14.35
N ALA A 55 26.29 38.81 -14.20
CA ALA A 55 27.23 39.80 -14.73
C ALA A 55 28.50 39.11 -15.25
N ILE A 56 28.74 39.29 -16.54
CA ILE A 56 29.93 38.90 -17.30
C ILE A 56 30.90 40.10 -17.30
N ALA A 57 32.19 39.87 -17.10
CA ALA A 57 33.23 40.79 -17.56
C ALA A 57 34.45 39.99 -18.08
N VAL A 58 34.93 40.42 -19.24
CA VAL A 58 36.03 39.84 -20.04
C VAL A 58 37.25 40.78 -20.02
N ALA A 59 38.43 40.18 -20.17
CA ALA A 59 39.74 40.70 -20.63
C ALA A 59 40.77 41.20 -19.60
N GLY A 60 41.98 40.64 -19.73
CA GLY A 60 43.25 41.16 -19.21
C GLY A 60 44.43 40.18 -19.41
N PHE A 61 45.20 40.38 -20.48
CA PHE A 61 46.42 39.65 -20.85
C PHE A 61 47.59 39.82 -19.86
N GLY A 62 48.46 38.80 -19.74
CA GLY A 62 49.79 38.91 -19.14
C GLY A 62 50.65 37.67 -19.40
N LEU A 63 51.66 37.81 -20.27
CA LEU A 63 52.66 36.81 -20.62
C LEU A 63 53.72 36.67 -19.52
N ALA A 64 53.93 35.44 -19.01
CA ALA A 64 55.23 35.03 -18.48
C ALA A 64 55.32 33.49 -18.56
N GLY A 65 56.17 33.00 -19.45
CA GLY A 65 56.48 31.57 -19.56
C GLY A 65 57.36 31.09 -18.42
N SER A 66 57.14 29.85 -17.97
CA SER A 66 58.18 28.96 -17.42
C SER A 66 57.67 27.51 -17.38
N ARG A 67 58.23 26.73 -18.31
CA ARG A 67 58.53 25.29 -18.36
C ARG A 67 57.95 24.36 -17.25
N ASN A 68 57.28 23.31 -17.74
CA ASN A 68 57.27 21.91 -17.27
C ASN A 68 57.09 21.60 -15.77
N GLN A 69 55.89 21.10 -15.39
CA GLN A 69 55.69 19.75 -14.81
C GLN A 69 54.17 19.48 -14.59
N PRO A 70 53.58 18.38 -15.09
CA PRO A 70 52.26 17.95 -14.66
C PRO A 70 52.40 17.21 -13.32
N THR A 71 52.22 17.91 -12.21
CA THR A 71 52.09 17.26 -10.91
C THR A 71 50.63 16.82 -10.75
N GLN A 72 50.40 15.55 -11.05
CA GLN A 72 49.17 14.83 -10.78
C GLN A 72 48.87 14.91 -9.26
N PRO A 73 47.67 15.32 -8.83
CA PRO A 73 47.27 15.18 -7.43
C PRO A 73 47.30 13.69 -7.04
N PRO A 74 47.68 13.34 -5.80
CA PRO A 74 47.65 11.95 -5.37
C PRO A 74 46.22 11.41 -5.52
N VAL A 75 46.13 10.22 -6.11
CA VAL A 75 44.91 9.42 -6.19
C VAL A 75 44.40 9.25 -4.77
N ALA A 76 43.40 10.03 -4.39
CA ALA A 76 42.61 9.76 -3.21
C ALA A 76 41.85 8.46 -3.52
N THR A 77 42.34 7.34 -3.01
CA THR A 77 41.54 6.12 -2.82
C THR A 77 40.50 6.39 -1.73
N GLY A 78 39.57 7.29 -2.03
CA GLY A 78 38.30 7.37 -1.34
C GLY A 78 37.43 6.26 -1.92
N GLN A 79 37.39 5.11 -1.25
CA GLN A 79 36.27 4.19 -1.41
C GLN A 79 35.00 4.99 -1.14
N ALA A 80 34.32 5.40 -2.21
CA ALA A 80 32.94 5.80 -2.15
C ALA A 80 32.21 4.69 -1.37
N PRO A 81 31.48 5.00 -0.28
CA PRO A 81 30.70 3.99 0.39
C PRO A 81 29.79 3.37 -0.66
N ALA A 82 30.03 2.09 -0.95
CA ALA A 82 29.20 1.32 -1.84
C ALA A 82 27.79 1.46 -1.29
N SER A 83 26.95 2.18 -2.02
CA SER A 83 25.52 2.22 -1.73
C SER A 83 25.07 0.77 -1.83
N ALA A 84 24.84 0.14 -0.67
CA ALA A 84 24.35 -1.21 -0.60
C ALA A 84 23.09 -1.26 -1.45
N SER A 85 23.17 -1.94 -2.59
CA SER A 85 22.00 -2.15 -3.44
C SER A 85 21.02 -2.94 -2.58
N ALA A 86 19.95 -2.29 -2.13
CA ALA A 86 18.86 -2.95 -1.46
C ALA A 86 18.28 -3.97 -2.46
N THR A 87 18.69 -5.22 -2.35
CA THR A 87 18.04 -6.32 -3.05
C THR A 87 16.57 -6.26 -2.71
N SER A 88 15.74 -5.97 -3.72
CA SER A 88 14.28 -5.97 -3.56
C SER A 88 13.89 -7.38 -3.12
N GLN A 89 13.48 -7.54 -1.84
CA GLN A 89 13.06 -8.84 -1.34
C GLN A 89 11.85 -9.30 -2.15
N VAL A 90 11.93 -10.52 -2.68
CA VAL A 90 10.81 -11.16 -3.35
C VAL A 90 9.73 -11.42 -2.31
N VAL A 91 8.53 -10.88 -2.55
CA VAL A 91 7.39 -11.10 -1.64
C VAL A 91 6.86 -12.52 -1.84
N SER A 92 6.97 -13.33 -0.80
CA SER A 92 6.49 -14.72 -0.76
C SER A 92 5.96 -15.10 0.63
N ALA A 93 5.28 -16.26 0.72
CA ALA A 93 4.82 -16.80 2.00
C ALA A 93 5.96 -17.00 3.01
N GLN A 94 7.16 -17.37 2.53
CA GLN A 94 8.35 -17.53 3.37
C GLN A 94 8.82 -16.19 3.95
N THR A 95 8.84 -15.12 3.14
CA THR A 95 9.27 -13.79 3.62
C THR A 95 8.27 -13.12 4.57
N VAL A 96 6.98 -13.43 4.41
CA VAL A 96 5.89 -12.91 5.25
C VAL A 96 5.74 -13.71 6.54
N ALA A 97 6.20 -14.97 6.57
CA ALA A 97 6.09 -15.81 7.75
C ALA A 97 6.70 -15.13 8.99
N GLY A 98 6.01 -15.29 10.12
CA GLY A 98 6.37 -14.70 11.40
C GLY A 98 5.21 -13.98 12.07
N THR A 99 5.55 -13.34 13.19
CA THR A 99 4.61 -12.63 14.07
C THR A 99 4.68 -11.13 13.78
N TRP A 100 3.53 -10.46 13.74
CA TRP A 100 3.39 -9.08 13.27
C TRP A 100 2.43 -8.30 14.17
N ARG A 101 2.90 -7.16 14.67
CA ARG A 101 2.12 -6.23 15.50
C ARG A 101 1.67 -5.02 14.68
N PRO A 102 0.42 -4.57 14.80
CA PRO A 102 -0.06 -3.41 14.04
C PRO A 102 0.64 -2.13 14.51
N VAL A 103 1.04 -1.30 13.55
CA VAL A 103 1.68 0.01 13.80
C VAL A 103 0.82 1.16 13.28
N GLN A 104 0.12 0.93 12.16
CA GLN A 104 -0.81 1.90 11.58
C GLN A 104 -1.96 1.16 10.91
N MET A 105 -3.18 1.68 11.01
CA MET A 105 -4.35 1.16 10.32
C MET A 105 -5.33 2.28 9.99
N VAL A 106 -5.81 2.32 8.75
CA VAL A 106 -6.81 3.31 8.32
C VAL A 106 -8.10 3.11 9.09
N GLY A 107 -8.63 4.19 9.65
CA GLY A 107 -9.90 4.19 10.40
C GLY A 107 -9.80 3.75 11.86
N ALA A 108 -8.64 3.23 12.31
CA ALA A 108 -8.42 2.89 13.70
C ALA A 108 -7.86 4.11 14.47
N LYS A 109 -8.45 4.42 15.62
CA LYS A 109 -7.95 5.47 16.53
C LYS A 109 -6.87 4.95 17.48
N THR A 110 -6.98 3.68 17.86
CA THR A 110 -6.06 2.96 18.73
C THR A 110 -5.73 1.61 18.10
N LEU A 111 -4.52 1.12 18.37
CA LEU A 111 -4.08 -0.23 17.99
C LEU A 111 -3.76 -1.10 19.21
N GLN A 112 -4.07 -0.58 20.39
CA GLN A 112 -4.12 -1.32 21.64
C GLN A 112 -5.54 -1.80 21.86
N ALA A 113 -5.69 -3.04 22.31
CA ALA A 113 -6.97 -3.50 22.85
C ALA A 113 -7.11 -3.07 24.31
N ALA A 114 -8.35 -2.93 24.78
CA ALA A 114 -8.64 -2.62 26.18
C ALA A 114 -8.37 -3.81 27.14
N ARG A 115 -7.88 -4.93 26.61
CA ARG A 115 -7.71 -6.22 27.28
C ARG A 115 -6.24 -6.63 27.27
N PRO A 116 -5.84 -7.58 28.14
CA PRO A 116 -4.43 -7.94 28.31
C PRO A 116 -3.81 -8.64 27.09
N ASP A 117 -4.64 -9.21 26.20
CA ASP A 117 -4.15 -9.88 25.01
C ASP A 117 -3.67 -8.88 23.96
N ASP A 118 -2.45 -9.09 23.48
CA ASP A 118 -1.85 -8.26 22.46
C ASP A 118 -2.49 -8.49 21.08
N PRO A 119 -2.90 -7.42 20.37
CA PRO A 119 -3.29 -7.53 18.97
C PRO A 119 -2.10 -7.92 18.10
N VAL A 120 -2.21 -9.07 17.43
CA VAL A 120 -1.10 -9.67 16.68
C VAL A 120 -1.61 -10.57 15.56
N LEU A 121 -0.84 -10.64 14.47
CA LEU A 121 -1.01 -11.62 13.40
C LEU A 121 0.21 -12.52 13.31
N VAL A 122 -0.02 -13.80 13.07
CA VAL A 122 1.02 -14.81 12.83
C VAL A 122 0.76 -15.44 11.47
N PHE A 123 1.64 -15.20 10.51
CA PHE A 123 1.60 -15.84 9.20
C PHE A 123 2.55 -17.05 9.19
N LYS A 124 2.08 -18.17 8.64
CA LYS A 124 2.90 -19.36 8.41
C LYS A 124 3.22 -19.50 6.93
N ALA A 125 4.38 -20.09 6.62
CA ALA A 125 4.83 -20.26 5.24
C ALA A 125 3.96 -21.22 4.40
N ASP A 126 3.08 -21.98 5.05
CA ASP A 126 2.13 -22.92 4.43
C ASP A 126 0.85 -22.24 3.89
N GLY A 127 0.72 -20.92 4.03
CA GLY A 127 -0.47 -20.19 3.59
C GLY A 127 -1.58 -20.10 4.65
N THR A 128 -1.32 -20.48 5.90
CA THR A 128 -2.23 -20.26 7.02
C THR A 128 -1.84 -19.06 7.86
N TRP A 129 -2.81 -18.45 8.53
CA TRP A 129 -2.55 -17.39 9.50
C TRP A 129 -3.44 -17.55 10.74
N THR A 130 -2.93 -17.10 11.87
CA THR A 130 -3.67 -16.98 13.14
C THR A 130 -3.44 -15.60 13.73
N GLY A 131 -4.20 -15.22 14.75
CA GLY A 131 -3.97 -13.95 15.42
C GLY A 131 -4.89 -13.72 16.60
N SER A 132 -4.72 -12.55 17.19
CA SER A 132 -5.63 -11.97 18.18
C SER A 132 -5.92 -10.54 17.75
N ASP A 133 -7.16 -10.11 17.84
CA ASP A 133 -7.52 -8.68 17.77
C ASP A 133 -7.44 -7.98 19.14
N GLY A 134 -6.90 -8.70 20.13
CA GLY A 134 -6.84 -8.35 21.54
C GLY A 134 -8.10 -8.71 22.34
N CYS A 135 -9.06 -9.40 21.71
CA CYS A 135 -10.29 -9.83 22.37
C CYS A 135 -10.78 -11.20 21.89
N ASN A 136 -10.65 -11.47 20.60
CA ASN A 136 -11.05 -12.69 19.93
C ASN A 136 -9.83 -13.33 19.24
N GLY A 137 -9.80 -14.66 19.27
CA GLY A 137 -8.89 -15.44 18.44
C GLY A 137 -9.32 -15.37 16.98
N LEU A 138 -8.35 -15.19 16.09
CA LEU A 138 -8.52 -15.08 14.65
C LEU A 138 -7.75 -16.20 13.95
N GLN A 139 -8.27 -16.65 12.81
CA GLN A 139 -7.56 -17.59 11.93
C GLN A 139 -8.04 -17.49 10.49
N GLY A 140 -7.26 -18.06 9.57
CA GLY A 140 -7.67 -18.25 8.19
C GLY A 140 -6.55 -18.71 7.29
N THR A 141 -6.74 -18.52 5.99
CA THR A 141 -5.72 -18.79 4.96
C THR A 141 -5.40 -17.54 4.18
N TYR A 142 -4.24 -17.53 3.51
CA TYR A 142 -3.81 -16.46 2.64
C TYR A 142 -3.00 -17.01 1.47
N SER A 143 -2.91 -16.21 0.40
CA SER A 143 -2.08 -16.50 -0.75
C SER A 143 -1.36 -15.24 -1.21
N ILE A 144 -0.12 -15.42 -1.68
CA ILE A 144 0.70 -14.37 -2.28
C ILE A 144 0.99 -14.75 -3.72
N GLY A 145 0.51 -13.94 -4.65
CA GLY A 145 0.80 -14.04 -6.07
C GLY A 145 1.96 -13.17 -6.51
N GLN A 146 2.13 -13.06 -7.83
CA GLN A 146 3.16 -12.24 -8.45
C GLN A 146 3.10 -10.78 -7.97
N ARG A 147 4.28 -10.17 -7.78
CA ARG A 147 4.42 -8.76 -7.35
C ARG A 147 3.66 -8.42 -6.06
N GLY A 148 3.50 -9.40 -5.16
CA GLY A 148 2.84 -9.22 -3.87
C GLY A 148 1.32 -9.15 -3.94
N ALA A 149 0.69 -9.63 -5.02
CA ALA A 149 -0.77 -9.79 -5.05
C ALA A 149 -1.23 -10.62 -3.85
N PHE A 150 -2.25 -10.15 -3.13
CA PHE A 150 -2.63 -10.71 -1.83
C PHE A 150 -4.12 -11.00 -1.77
N SER A 151 -4.46 -12.13 -1.17
CA SER A 151 -5.83 -12.45 -0.73
C SER A 151 -5.77 -13.27 0.54
N ALA A 152 -6.76 -13.07 1.41
CA ALA A 152 -6.94 -13.86 2.62
C ALA A 152 -8.41 -14.19 2.85
N THR A 153 -8.61 -15.31 3.52
CA THR A 153 -9.89 -15.72 4.10
C THR A 153 -9.80 -15.64 5.63
N SER A 154 -10.95 -15.49 6.28
CA SER A 154 -11.09 -15.62 7.72
C SER A 154 -11.96 -16.83 8.02
N GLY A 155 -11.48 -17.67 8.92
CA GLY A 155 -12.22 -18.80 9.46
C GLY A 155 -13.17 -18.36 10.58
N PRO A 156 -13.79 -19.34 11.27
CA PRO A 156 -14.62 -19.08 12.44
C PRO A 156 -13.84 -18.33 13.52
N GLN A 157 -14.50 -17.40 14.20
CA GLN A 157 -13.96 -16.65 15.33
C GLN A 157 -15.01 -16.56 16.44
N HIS A 158 -14.56 -16.41 17.69
CA HIS A 158 -15.45 -15.97 18.76
C HIS A 158 -15.87 -14.52 18.47
N LEU A 159 -17.13 -14.17 18.74
CA LEU A 159 -17.69 -12.83 18.47
C LEU A 159 -17.97 -12.11 19.80
N VAL A 160 -16.98 -12.02 20.67
CA VAL A 160 -17.12 -11.23 21.91
C VAL A 160 -17.17 -9.75 21.52
N GLY A 161 -18.20 -9.05 21.99
CA GLY A 161 -18.37 -7.61 21.76
C GLY A 161 -17.44 -6.79 22.66
N CYS A 162 -16.42 -6.18 22.05
CA CYS A 162 -15.37 -5.41 22.71
C CYS A 162 -14.73 -4.46 21.69
N GLU A 163 -13.98 -3.47 22.17
CA GLU A 163 -13.11 -2.67 21.29
C GLU A 163 -11.86 -3.48 20.93
N ASN A 164 -11.70 -3.78 19.65
CA ASN A 164 -10.66 -4.67 19.11
C ASN A 164 -9.95 -4.04 17.90
N VAL A 165 -8.80 -4.58 17.54
CA VAL A 165 -8.08 -4.15 16.33
C VAL A 165 -8.64 -4.86 15.09
N PRO A 166 -9.10 -4.15 14.05
CA PRO A 166 -9.85 -4.77 12.95
C PRO A 166 -8.93 -5.44 11.89
N HIS A 167 -8.14 -6.44 12.31
CA HIS A 167 -7.22 -7.17 11.45
C HIS A 167 -7.91 -7.83 10.26
N THR A 168 -9.04 -8.52 10.48
CA THR A 168 -9.78 -9.22 9.41
C THR A 168 -10.26 -8.26 8.33
N GLY A 169 -10.72 -7.06 8.71
CA GLY A 169 -11.09 -6.01 7.77
C GLY A 169 -9.94 -5.62 6.83
N VAL A 170 -8.73 -5.47 7.36
CA VAL A 170 -7.52 -5.22 6.55
C VAL A 170 -7.21 -6.39 5.62
N LEU A 171 -7.21 -7.62 6.15
CA LEU A 171 -6.86 -8.81 5.39
C LEU A 171 -7.84 -9.10 4.23
N HIS A 172 -9.14 -8.82 4.43
CA HIS A 172 -10.15 -8.95 3.38
C HIS A 172 -10.05 -7.84 2.31
N ALA A 173 -9.79 -6.60 2.73
CA ALA A 173 -9.75 -5.45 1.84
C ALA A 173 -8.45 -5.37 1.02
N ALA A 174 -7.34 -5.87 1.55
CA ALA A 174 -6.05 -5.82 0.88
C ALA A 174 -6.06 -6.62 -0.43
N LYS A 175 -5.38 -6.06 -1.44
CA LYS A 175 -5.13 -6.69 -2.75
C LYS A 175 -3.66 -6.83 -3.08
N ARG A 176 -2.80 -6.12 -2.35
CA ARG A 176 -1.36 -6.20 -2.50
C ARG A 176 -0.68 -6.00 -1.16
N ILE A 177 0.48 -6.61 -1.00
CA ILE A 177 1.37 -6.40 0.14
C ILE A 177 2.79 -6.03 -0.31
N ALA A 178 3.51 -5.38 0.60
CA ALA A 178 4.96 -5.23 0.54
C ALA A 178 5.56 -5.68 1.87
N VAL A 179 6.74 -6.29 1.83
CA VAL A 179 7.43 -6.80 3.02
C VAL A 179 8.91 -6.46 2.98
N SER A 180 9.45 -6.05 4.13
CA SER A 180 10.87 -5.93 4.45
C SER A 180 11.22 -6.85 5.62
N ALA A 181 12.46 -6.78 6.10
CA ALA A 181 12.89 -7.51 7.29
C ALA A 181 12.00 -7.24 8.51
N ASP A 182 11.58 -5.99 8.71
CA ASP A 182 10.94 -5.50 9.93
C ASP A 182 9.50 -4.99 9.72
N ARG A 183 9.04 -4.84 8.47
CA ARG A 183 7.75 -4.23 8.15
C ARG A 183 6.94 -5.02 7.14
N LEU A 184 5.63 -5.12 7.40
CA LEU A 184 4.64 -5.67 6.49
C LEU A 184 3.55 -4.62 6.23
N GLN A 185 3.30 -4.31 4.97
CA GLN A 185 2.33 -3.28 4.56
C GLN A 185 1.25 -3.89 3.68
N PHE A 186 0.01 -3.49 3.91
CA PHE A 186 -1.17 -3.92 3.14
C PHE A 186 -1.74 -2.75 2.37
N PHE A 187 -2.12 -3.00 1.11
CA PHE A 187 -2.64 -1.99 0.19
C PHE A 187 -3.97 -2.43 -0.40
N GLY A 188 -4.90 -1.48 -0.54
CA GLY A 188 -6.19 -1.68 -1.20
C GLY A 188 -6.05 -1.75 -2.72
N ALA A 189 -7.18 -2.00 -3.40
CA ALA A 189 -7.25 -2.04 -4.86
C ALA A 189 -6.88 -0.71 -5.52
N ASP A 190 -7.12 0.41 -4.83
CA ASP A 190 -6.78 1.78 -5.24
C ASP A 190 -5.31 2.15 -5.00
N GLY A 191 -4.52 1.21 -4.47
CA GLY A 191 -3.11 1.40 -4.15
C GLY A 191 -2.84 2.16 -2.84
N ARG A 192 -3.88 2.60 -2.11
CA ARG A 192 -3.69 3.24 -0.81
C ARG A 192 -3.27 2.21 0.24
N GLN A 193 -2.38 2.60 1.14
CA GLN A 193 -2.02 1.77 2.28
C GLN A 193 -3.19 1.68 3.26
N LEU A 194 -3.58 0.45 3.59
CA LEU A 194 -4.62 0.14 4.57
C LEU A 194 -4.05 -0.01 5.98
N ALA A 195 -2.87 -0.65 6.09
CA ALA A 195 -2.20 -0.87 7.34
C ALA A 195 -0.70 -1.13 7.17
N SER A 196 0.06 -0.90 8.24
CA SER A 196 1.43 -1.38 8.39
C SER A 196 1.62 -2.07 9.73
N TYR A 197 2.44 -3.11 9.72
CA TYR A 197 2.77 -3.93 10.87
C TYR A 197 4.29 -3.98 11.04
N ALA A 198 4.75 -4.06 12.28
CA ALA A 198 6.13 -4.34 12.64
C ALA A 198 6.29 -5.82 13.00
N ARG A 199 7.43 -6.41 12.68
CA ARG A 199 7.75 -7.78 13.11
C ARG A 199 7.84 -7.83 14.63
N ALA A 200 7.17 -8.80 15.25
CA ALA A 200 7.35 -9.12 16.66
C ALA A 200 8.46 -10.19 16.77
N GLY A 201 9.40 -9.96 17.69
CA GLY A 201 10.55 -10.84 17.94
C GLY A 201 10.19 -12.20 18.48
#